data_AF-A0A941Q1K3-F1
#
_entry.id   AF-A0A941Q1K3-F1
#
_cell.length_a   1.000
_cell.length_b   1.000
_cell.length_c   1.000
_cell.angle_alpha   90.00
_cell.angle_beta   90.00
_cell.angle_gamma   90.00
#
_symmetry.space_group_name_H-M   'P 1'
#
loop_
_entity.id
_entity.type
_entity.pdbx_description
1 polymer ?
#
loop_
_entity_poly.entity_id
_entity_poly.type
_entity_poly.pdbx_seq_one_letter_code
_entity_poly.pdbx_strand_id
1 'polypeptide(L)'
;MRHLNLASAGWQESGAFLLGSIDDDGGRHMASFVPYDQLDVAALHEQSVRVRTAAFSRLYDICAERGQRVVADVHAHPRSAWPSGIDKANPMLAVAGHLALIVPNYASLPVRLEQMTVNVYLGPGQWLTASGREVNKHLEIST
;
A
#
# COMPACT_ATOMS: atom_id res chain seq x y z
N MET A 1 -2.17 -6.15 -8.26
CA MET A 1 -1.88 -5.23 -9.40
C MET A 1 -3.08 -4.96 -10.29
N ARG A 2 -3.79 -5.96 -10.83
CA ARG A 2 -4.95 -5.74 -11.73
C ARG A 2 -6.01 -4.78 -11.17
N HIS A 3 -6.36 -4.91 -9.89
CA HIS A 3 -7.33 -4.02 -9.25
C HIS A 3 -6.88 -2.55 -9.28
N LEU A 4 -5.62 -2.26 -8.89
CA LEU A 4 -5.06 -0.91 -8.91
C LEU A 4 -5.09 -0.31 -10.32
N ASN A 5 -4.70 -1.09 -11.34
CA ASN A 5 -4.73 -0.63 -12.72
C ASN A 5 -6.13 -0.19 -13.18
N LEU A 6 -7.14 -1.02 -12.86
CA LEU A 6 -8.54 -0.72 -13.19
C LEU A 6 -9.05 0.50 -12.41
N ALA A 7 -8.78 0.57 -11.11
CA ALA A 7 -9.23 1.67 -10.25
C ALA A 7 -8.55 3.00 -10.61
N SER A 8 -7.29 2.97 -11.02
CA SER A 8 -6.57 4.16 -11.47
C SER A 8 -7.03 4.68 -12.83
N ALA A 9 -7.53 3.79 -13.71
CA ALA A 9 -8.01 4.11 -15.06
C ALA A 9 -7.05 4.98 -15.91
N GLY A 10 -5.76 5.00 -15.55
CA GLY A 10 -4.74 5.81 -16.21
C GLY A 10 -4.72 7.30 -15.87
N TRP A 11 -5.49 7.78 -14.88
CA TRP A 11 -5.57 9.21 -14.57
C TRP A 11 -5.61 9.56 -13.08
N GLN A 12 -5.95 8.62 -12.19
CA GLN A 12 -5.97 8.86 -10.74
C GLN A 12 -5.14 7.84 -9.96
N GLU A 13 -4.67 8.25 -8.80
CA GLU A 13 -4.07 7.32 -7.84
C GLU A 13 -5.14 6.36 -7.32
N SER A 14 -4.70 5.15 -6.97
CA SER A 14 -5.55 4.12 -6.37
C SER A 14 -4.75 3.36 -5.32
N GLY A 15 -5.43 2.64 -4.43
CA GLY A 15 -4.71 1.87 -3.43
C GLY A 15 -5.59 0.95 -2.61
N ALA A 16 -4.94 0.17 -1.76
CA ALA A 16 -5.57 -0.82 -0.90
C ALA A 16 -4.71 -1.11 0.33
N PHE A 17 -5.36 -1.51 1.42
CA PHE A 17 -4.70 -2.22 2.50
C PHE A 17 -4.53 -3.68 2.12
N LEU A 18 -3.35 -4.23 2.39
CA LEU A 18 -3.04 -5.65 2.23
C LEU A 18 -3.25 -6.34 3.57
N LEU A 19 -4.05 -7.41 3.57
CA LEU A 19 -4.44 -8.13 4.78
C LEU A 19 -3.90 -9.55 4.76
N GLY A 20 -3.54 -10.07 5.93
CA GLY A 20 -3.11 -11.45 6.10
C GLY A 20 -2.50 -11.70 7.47
N SER A 21 -1.35 -12.38 7.51
CA SER A 21 -0.66 -12.74 8.75
C SER A 21 0.74 -12.13 8.82
N ILE A 22 1.23 -12.01 10.05
CA ILE A 22 2.62 -11.65 10.36
C ILE A 22 3.14 -12.79 11.25
N ASP A 23 4.22 -13.43 10.87
CA ASP A 23 4.83 -14.48 11.70
C ASP A 23 5.62 -13.87 12.88
N ASP A 24 6.16 -14.74 13.75
CA ASP A 24 6.90 -14.32 14.94
C ASP A 24 8.26 -13.67 14.61
N ASP A 25 8.81 -13.96 13.42
CA ASP A 25 10.07 -13.40 12.92
C ASP A 25 9.85 -12.07 12.15
N GLY A 26 8.60 -11.61 12.04
CA GLY A 26 8.21 -10.37 11.36
C GLY A 26 7.97 -10.50 9.86
N GLY A 27 8.02 -11.72 9.31
CA GLY A 27 7.60 -12.05 7.95
C GLY A 27 6.12 -11.76 7.74
N ARG A 28 5.78 -11.20 6.57
CA ARG A 28 4.45 -10.68 6.25
C ARG A 28 3.87 -11.46 5.08
N HIS A 29 2.72 -12.09 5.31
CA HIS A 29 2.04 -12.90 4.30
C HIS A 29 0.70 -12.25 3.96
N MET A 30 0.57 -11.79 2.72
CA MET A 30 -0.69 -11.29 2.21
C MET A 30 -1.61 -12.45 1.81
N ALA A 31 -2.87 -12.39 2.23
CA ALA A 31 -3.92 -13.34 1.84
C ALA A 31 -5.12 -12.65 1.16
N SER A 32 -5.42 -11.39 1.50
CA SER A 32 -6.48 -10.61 0.87
C SER A 32 -6.13 -9.12 0.82
N PHE A 33 -6.99 -8.31 0.22
CA PHE A 33 -6.85 -6.84 0.22
C PHE A 33 -8.20 -6.17 0.41
N VAL A 34 -8.16 -4.91 0.83
CA VAL A 34 -9.33 -4.02 0.91
C VAL A 34 -8.99 -2.71 0.20
N PRO A 35 -9.63 -2.41 -0.94
CA PRO A 35 -9.48 -1.14 -1.64
C PRO A 35 -9.84 0.07 -0.77
N TYR A 36 -9.15 1.19 -0.96
CA TYR A 36 -9.42 2.39 -0.19
C TYR A 36 -10.83 2.95 -0.45
N ASP A 37 -11.29 2.90 -1.69
CA ASP A 37 -12.63 3.35 -2.10
C ASP A 37 -13.77 2.47 -1.53
N GLN A 38 -13.48 1.22 -1.17
CA GLN A 38 -14.41 0.37 -0.42
C GLN A 38 -14.57 0.81 1.05
N LEU A 39 -13.51 1.37 1.64
CA LEU A 39 -13.53 1.87 3.02
C LEU A 39 -14.05 3.30 3.10
N ASP A 40 -13.71 4.10 2.11
CA ASP A 40 -14.05 5.51 1.99
C ASP A 40 -14.27 5.88 0.53
N VAL A 41 -15.53 6.10 0.14
CA VAL A 41 -15.91 6.45 -1.24
C VAL A 41 -15.22 7.71 -1.77
N ALA A 42 -14.71 8.58 -0.89
CA ALA A 42 -13.98 9.79 -1.25
C ALA A 42 -12.46 9.61 -1.20
N ALA A 43 -11.96 8.38 -1.07
CA ALA A 43 -10.54 8.11 -0.89
C ALA A 43 -9.70 8.46 -2.11
N LEU A 44 -10.26 8.34 -3.31
CA LEU A 44 -9.58 8.66 -4.56
C LEU A 44 -9.95 10.08 -4.95
N HIS A 45 -9.00 11.01 -4.89
CA HIS A 45 -9.28 12.43 -5.06
C HIS A 45 -8.22 13.11 -5.93
N GLU A 46 -8.62 13.56 -7.11
CA GLU A 46 -7.86 14.51 -7.96
C GLU A 46 -6.34 14.30 -7.94
N GLN A 47 -5.90 13.07 -8.29
CA GLN A 47 -4.48 12.66 -8.37
C GLN A 47 -3.77 12.40 -7.04
N SER A 48 -4.49 12.25 -5.93
CA SER A 48 -3.98 11.79 -4.65
C SER A 48 -4.93 10.80 -3.99
N VAL A 49 -4.42 10.01 -3.06
CA VAL A 49 -5.24 9.18 -2.17
C VAL A 49 -5.31 9.81 -0.78
N ARG A 50 -6.50 9.85 -0.19
CA ARG A 50 -6.69 10.23 1.22
C ARG A 50 -7.79 9.40 1.88
N VAL A 51 -7.42 8.55 2.82
CA VAL A 51 -8.38 7.77 3.62
C VAL A 51 -8.73 8.52 4.90
N ARG A 52 -10.03 8.80 5.15
CA ARG A 52 -10.47 9.48 6.37
C ARG A 52 -10.35 8.56 7.60
N THR A 53 -10.13 9.15 8.77
CA THR A 53 -9.95 8.41 10.04
C THR A 53 -11.07 7.40 10.34
N ALA A 54 -12.33 7.73 10.02
CA ALA A 54 -13.46 6.82 10.23
C ALA A 54 -13.37 5.50 9.44
N ALA A 55 -12.65 5.51 8.32
CA ALA A 55 -12.45 4.33 7.48
C ALA A 55 -11.58 3.26 8.18
N PHE A 56 -10.73 3.65 9.13
CA PHE A 56 -9.86 2.73 9.86
C PHE A 56 -10.63 1.85 10.84
N SER A 57 -11.70 2.36 11.48
CA SER A 57 -12.58 1.51 12.30
C SER A 57 -13.15 0.35 11.49
N ARG A 58 -13.68 0.65 10.29
CA ARG A 58 -14.17 -0.36 9.36
C ARG A 58 -13.08 -1.33 8.90
N LEU A 59 -11.87 -0.84 8.64
CA LEU A 59 -10.73 -1.69 8.29
C LEU A 59 -10.42 -2.68 9.41
N TYR A 60 -10.44 -2.25 10.67
CA TYR A 60 -10.17 -3.11 11.82
C TYR A 60 -11.32 -4.10 12.09
N ASP A 61 -12.57 -3.71 11.86
CA ASP A 61 -13.71 -4.64 11.90
C ASP A 61 -13.53 -5.76 10.87
N ILE A 62 -13.20 -5.41 9.62
CA ILE A 62 -12.90 -6.38 8.55
C ILE A 62 -11.73 -7.30 8.92
N CYS A 63 -10.68 -6.75 9.52
CA CYS A 63 -9.54 -7.52 10.01
C CYS A 63 -9.99 -8.54 11.07
N ALA A 64 -10.79 -8.12 12.05
CA ALA A 64 -11.29 -8.97 13.12
C ALA A 64 -12.21 -10.08 12.59
N GLU A 65 -13.17 -9.74 11.71
CA GLU A 65 -14.07 -10.70 11.08
C GLU A 65 -13.32 -11.78 10.28
N ARG A 66 -12.20 -11.41 9.65
CA ARG A 66 -11.39 -12.31 8.82
C ARG A 66 -10.28 -13.03 9.60
N GLY A 67 -10.05 -12.68 10.87
CA GLY A 67 -8.88 -13.15 11.61
C GLY A 67 -7.55 -12.73 10.97
N GLN A 68 -7.53 -11.56 10.32
CA GLN A 68 -6.38 -11.03 9.58
C GLN A 68 -5.84 -9.75 10.22
N ARG A 69 -4.65 -9.35 9.82
CA ARG A 69 -4.01 -8.07 10.18
C ARG A 69 -3.63 -7.30 8.93
N VAL A 70 -3.49 -5.98 9.06
CA VAL A 70 -2.86 -5.16 8.01
C VAL A 70 -1.37 -5.51 7.97
N VAL A 71 -0.93 -6.04 6.84
CA VAL A 71 0.48 -6.42 6.62
C VAL A 71 1.24 -5.37 5.82
N ALA A 72 0.55 -4.57 5.01
CA ALA A 72 1.10 -3.44 4.29
C ALA A 72 -0.05 -2.59 3.72
N ASP A 73 0.28 -1.45 3.15
CA ASP A 73 -0.57 -0.78 2.18
C ASP A 73 0.12 -0.71 0.81
N VAL A 74 -0.67 -0.57 -0.25
CA VAL A 74 -0.16 -0.36 -1.61
C VAL A 74 -0.94 0.74 -2.29
N HIS A 75 -0.24 1.63 -2.99
CA HIS A 75 -0.90 2.63 -3.85
C HIS A 75 -0.13 2.92 -5.13
N ALA A 76 -0.85 3.38 -6.14
CA ALA A 76 -0.35 3.66 -7.47
C ALA A 76 -0.20 5.17 -7.69
N HIS A 77 1.00 5.57 -8.12
CA HIS A 77 1.35 6.93 -8.48
C HIS A 77 1.26 7.17 -9.99
N PRO A 78 1.14 8.42 -10.43
CA PRO A 78 1.08 8.76 -11.86
C PRO A 78 2.37 8.45 -12.63
N ARG A 79 3.54 8.51 -11.98
CA ARG A 79 4.85 8.43 -12.66
C ARG A 79 5.91 7.68 -11.87
N SER A 80 6.33 8.22 -10.73
CA SER A 80 7.41 7.64 -9.92
C SER A 80 6.86 6.66 -8.89
N ALA A 81 7.66 5.65 -8.56
CA ALA A 81 7.36 4.76 -7.44
C ALA A 81 7.88 5.30 -6.10
N TRP A 82 8.27 6.58 -6.03
CA TRP A 82 8.82 7.16 -4.81
C TRP A 82 7.71 7.83 -4.01
N PRO A 83 7.68 7.66 -2.67
CA PRO A 83 6.74 8.38 -1.83
C PRO A 83 6.98 9.88 -1.95
N SER A 84 5.89 10.62 -2.18
CA SER A 84 5.88 12.08 -2.19
C SER A 84 6.13 12.64 -0.78
N GLY A 85 6.32 13.96 -0.68
CA GLY A 85 6.40 14.62 0.62
C GLY A 85 5.11 14.47 1.44
N ILE A 86 3.95 14.42 0.75
CA ILE A 86 2.65 14.24 1.40
C ILE A 86 2.54 12.83 1.96
N ASP A 87 2.96 11.80 1.22
CA ASP A 87 2.91 10.40 1.67
C ASP A 87 3.80 10.18 2.89
N LYS A 88 5.00 10.76 2.89
CA LYS A 88 5.93 10.65 4.02
C LYS A 88 5.41 11.35 5.28
N ALA A 89 4.71 12.47 5.11
CA ALA A 89 4.14 13.25 6.21
C ALA A 89 2.83 12.65 6.73
N ASN A 90 2.09 11.93 5.88
CA ASN A 90 0.77 11.38 6.18
C ASN A 90 0.72 9.88 5.81
N PRO A 91 1.52 9.01 6.46
CA PRO A 91 1.44 7.59 6.22
C PRO A 91 0.02 7.07 6.47
N MET A 92 -0.42 6.10 5.66
CA MET A 92 -1.70 5.43 5.92
C MET A 92 -1.75 4.82 7.31
N LEU A 93 -0.63 4.25 7.79
CA LEU A 93 -0.46 3.85 9.19
C LEU A 93 0.87 4.39 9.75
N ALA A 94 0.77 5.29 10.74
CA ALA A 94 1.91 5.86 11.45
C ALA A 94 2.47 4.93 12.56
N VAL A 95 2.65 3.64 12.24
CA VAL A 95 3.15 2.62 13.17
C VAL A 95 4.54 2.19 12.72
N ALA A 96 5.54 2.24 13.60
CA ALA A 96 6.89 1.81 13.27
C ALA A 96 6.89 0.35 12.76
N GLY A 97 7.61 0.11 11.67
CA GLY A 97 7.61 -1.15 10.93
C GLY A 97 6.51 -1.27 9.87
N HIS A 98 5.58 -0.32 9.75
CA HIS A 98 4.57 -0.33 8.68
C HIS A 98 5.22 -0.29 7.30
N LEU A 99 4.66 -1.07 6.36
CA LEU A 99 5.14 -1.16 4.99
C LEU A 99 4.18 -0.47 4.02
N ALA A 100 4.70 0.45 3.22
CA ALA A 100 4.01 1.08 2.11
C ALA A 100 4.67 0.70 0.78
N LEU A 101 3.91 0.02 -0.08
CA LEU A 101 4.31 -0.34 -1.43
C LEU A 101 3.82 0.73 -2.41
N ILE A 102 4.71 1.23 -3.26
CA ILE A 102 4.33 2.24 -4.25
C ILE A 102 4.60 1.72 -5.65
N VAL A 103 3.56 1.80 -6.48
CA VAL A 103 3.58 1.32 -7.86
C VAL A 103 3.53 2.52 -8.80
N PRO A 104 4.42 2.63 -9.81
CA PRO A 104 4.41 3.75 -10.73
C PRO A 104 3.33 3.62 -11.81
N ASN A 105 3.17 4.67 -12.60
CA ASN A 105 2.40 4.71 -13.84
C ASN A 105 0.97 4.13 -13.71
N TYR A 106 0.26 4.49 -12.64
CA TYR A 106 -1.12 4.05 -12.41
C TYR A 106 -1.28 2.52 -12.38
N ALA A 107 -0.23 1.83 -11.94
CA ALA A 107 -0.11 0.37 -11.99
C ALA A 107 -0.35 -0.21 -13.40
N SER A 108 -0.02 0.53 -14.46
CA SER A 108 -0.12 0.07 -15.85
C SER A 108 0.60 -1.26 -16.03
N LEU A 109 -0.14 -2.26 -16.52
CA LEU A 109 0.38 -3.60 -16.69
C LEU A 109 1.28 -3.70 -17.94
N PRO A 110 2.31 -4.56 -17.93
CA PRO A 110 2.78 -5.35 -16.79
C PRO A 110 3.56 -4.51 -15.77
N VAL A 111 3.29 -4.72 -14.48
CA VAL A 111 4.06 -4.12 -13.38
C VAL A 111 5.21 -5.06 -13.03
N ARG A 112 6.45 -4.59 -13.12
CA ARG A 112 7.63 -5.33 -12.64
C ARG A 112 7.98 -4.89 -11.22
N LEU A 113 8.40 -5.83 -10.37
CA LEU A 113 8.74 -5.55 -8.97
C LEU A 113 9.83 -4.49 -8.84
N GLU A 114 10.81 -4.48 -9.74
CA GLU A 114 11.92 -3.51 -9.71
C GLU A 114 11.49 -2.08 -10.05
N GLN A 115 10.28 -1.91 -10.59
CA GLN A 115 9.71 -0.60 -10.84
C GLN A 115 9.00 -0.04 -9.60
N MET A 116 8.77 -0.86 -8.57
CA MET A 116 8.11 -0.46 -7.34
C MET A 116 9.13 0.02 -6.29
N THR A 117 8.63 0.57 -5.19
CA THR A 117 9.41 0.70 -3.96
C THR A 117 8.70 0.02 -2.79
N VAL A 118 9.51 -0.44 -1.84
CA VAL A 118 9.06 -0.92 -0.53
C VAL A 118 9.55 0.11 0.49
N ASN A 119 8.64 0.73 1.22
CA ASN A 119 8.96 1.79 2.18
C ASN A 119 8.57 1.36 3.58
N VAL A 120 9.54 1.30 4.49
CA VAL A 120 9.35 0.95 5.90
C VAL A 120 9.30 2.23 6.70
N TYR A 121 8.21 2.48 7.40
CA TYR A 121 8.12 3.60 8.33
C TYR A 121 8.89 3.27 9.61
N LEU A 122 9.90 4.04 9.96
CA LEU A 122 10.74 3.82 11.14
C LEU A 122 10.25 4.57 12.38
N GLY A 123 9.16 5.34 12.25
CA GLY A 123 8.72 6.30 13.25
C GLY A 123 9.29 7.70 13.01
N PRO A 124 9.00 8.65 13.90
CA PRO A 124 9.02 10.12 13.69
C PRO A 124 9.32 10.66 12.27
N GLY A 125 8.51 10.29 11.27
CA GLY A 125 8.68 10.77 9.89
C GLY A 125 9.87 10.19 9.11
N GLN A 126 10.58 9.22 9.68
CA GLN A 126 11.71 8.53 9.08
C GLN A 126 11.26 7.30 8.28
N TRP A 127 11.91 7.09 7.14
CA TRP A 127 11.57 6.04 6.19
C TRP A 127 12.83 5.36 5.66
N LEU A 128 12.78 4.03 5.56
CA LEU A 128 13.74 3.25 4.79
C LEU A 128 13.08 2.82 3.48
N THR A 129 13.75 3.00 2.34
CA THR A 129 13.21 2.63 1.04
C THR A 129 14.12 1.62 0.35
N ALA A 130 13.54 0.49 -0.07
CA ALA A 130 14.13 -0.41 -1.06
C ALA A 130 13.54 -0.13 -2.44
N SER A 131 14.38 -0.17 -3.48
CA SER A 131 14.01 0.12 -4.86
C SER A 131 14.82 -0.73 -5.85
N GLY A 132 14.38 -0.80 -7.11
CA GLY A 132 15.08 -1.57 -8.13
C GLY A 132 15.16 -3.05 -7.75
N ARG A 133 16.33 -3.67 -7.96
CA ARG A 133 16.52 -5.09 -7.67
C ARG A 133 16.44 -5.45 -6.19
N GLU A 134 16.62 -4.50 -5.28
CA GLU A 134 16.51 -4.76 -3.85
C GLU A 134 15.07 -5.12 -3.45
N VAL A 135 14.06 -4.69 -4.22
CA VAL A 135 12.66 -5.08 -3.97
C VAL A 135 12.48 -6.60 -3.98
N ASN A 136 13.18 -7.31 -4.87
CA ASN A 136 13.09 -8.78 -4.98
C ASN A 136 13.65 -9.51 -3.75
N LYS A 137 14.42 -8.84 -2.89
CA LYS A 137 14.89 -9.41 -1.62
C LYS A 137 13.86 -9.28 -0.49
N HIS A 138 12.88 -8.39 -0.66
CA HIS A 138 11.92 -8.02 0.38
C HIS A 138 10.47 -8.37 0.03
N LEU A 139 10.20 -8.65 -1.25
CA LEU A 139 8.87 -8.97 -1.75
C LEU A 139 8.96 -10.14 -2.71
N GLU A 140 8.22 -11.19 -2.40
CA GLU A 140 8.00 -12.34 -3.26
C GLU A 140 6.52 -12.40 -3.65
N ILE A 141 6.25 -12.76 -4.90
CA ILE A 141 4.89 -13.04 -5.37
C ILE A 141 4.86 -14.50 -5.79
N SER A 142 4.20 -15.33 -5.00
CA SER A 142 3.86 -16.70 -5.36
C SER A 142 2.49 -16.74 -6.03
N THR A 143 2.37 -17.50 -7.12
CA THR A 143 1.13 -17.74 -7.89
C THR A 143 0.56 -19.11 -7.60
#